data_AF-A0A511TD51-F1
#
_entry.id   AF-A0A511TD51-F1
#
_cell.length_a   1.000
_cell.length_b   1.000
_cell.length_c   1.000
_cell.angle_alpha   90.00
_cell.angle_beta   90.00
_cell.angle_gamma   90.00
#
_symmetry.space_group_name_H-M   'P 1'
#
loop_
_entity.id
_entity.type
_entity.pdbx_description
1 polymer ?
#
loop_
_entity_poly.entity_id
_entity_poly.type
_entity_poly.pdbx_seq_one_letter_code
_entity_poly.pdbx_strand_id
1 'polypeptide(L)'
;MPRTAMDACLEIWLPEVNLNGSFSRKVRVVSWGGEEFTEDLGGWTSPAGVDLLEREPPAHIVRSLPADFVTAGWKYLRVEAAEWDALESMLPEQLKPGGPWVVIFEPHCDQLDMVVEADLEQVLRLLGQGVRREESALGFLAYCRPAV
;
A
#
# COMPACT_ATOMS: atom_id res chain seq x y z
N MET A 1 1.91 24.05 -1.02
CA MET A 1 1.56 22.76 -0.38
C MET A 1 2.65 21.79 -0.76
N PRO A 2 3.41 21.22 0.19
CA PRO A 2 4.42 20.23 -0.16
C PRO A 2 3.75 18.90 -0.55
N ARG A 3 4.45 18.12 -1.37
CA ARG A 3 3.92 17.19 -2.38
C ARG A 3 3.36 15.89 -1.80
N THR A 4 2.07 15.66 -2.04
CA THR A 4 1.28 14.42 -1.99
C THR A 4 1.64 13.37 -3.06
N ALA A 5 2.88 13.37 -3.58
CA ALA A 5 3.23 12.61 -4.79
C ALA A 5 3.19 11.08 -4.61
N MET A 6 3.33 10.60 -3.37
CA MET A 6 3.32 9.17 -3.06
C MET A 6 1.89 8.61 -2.97
N ASP A 7 0.89 9.48 -2.75
CA ASP A 7 -0.48 9.08 -2.39
C ASP A 7 -1.19 8.27 -3.46
N ALA A 8 -0.92 8.48 -4.75
CA ALA A 8 -1.63 7.80 -5.84
C ALA A 8 -0.91 6.56 -6.37
N CYS A 9 0.32 6.31 -5.92
CA CYS A 9 1.25 5.45 -6.64
C CYS A 9 1.60 4.19 -5.87
N LEU A 10 1.26 4.07 -4.58
CA LEU A 10 1.62 2.91 -3.76
C LEU A 10 0.38 2.15 -3.29
N GLU A 11 0.32 0.87 -3.64
CA GLU A 11 -0.72 -0.04 -3.23
C GLU A 11 -0.09 -1.34 -2.70
N ILE A 12 -0.78 -1.99 -1.78
CA ILE A 12 -0.36 -3.25 -1.15
C ILE A 12 -1.53 -4.22 -1.12
N TRP A 13 -1.26 -5.48 -1.44
CA TRP A 13 -2.24 -6.56 -1.36
C TRP A 13 -1.78 -7.59 -0.34
N LEU A 14 -2.62 -7.83 0.67
CA LEU A 14 -2.24 -8.61 1.85
C LEU A 14 -3.35 -9.57 2.28
N PRO A 15 -3.03 -10.79 2.75
CA PRO A 15 -4.02 -11.70 3.33
C PRO A 15 -4.64 -11.13 4.61
N GLU A 16 -3.84 -10.41 5.41
CA GLU A 16 -4.28 -9.78 6.66
C GLU A 16 -3.58 -8.43 6.84
N VAL A 17 -4.30 -7.47 7.42
CA VAL A 17 -3.78 -6.13 7.72
C VAL A 17 -3.32 -6.11 9.17
N ASN A 18 -2.10 -5.65 9.40
CA ASN A 18 -1.50 -5.68 10.72
C ASN A 18 -1.83 -4.37 11.42
N LEU A 19 -2.80 -4.42 12.33
CA LEU A 19 -3.24 -3.22 13.03
C LEU A 19 -2.46 -2.95 14.32
N ASN A 20 -1.82 -3.96 14.92
CA ASN A 20 -0.96 -3.97 16.14
C ASN A 20 -1.19 -2.87 17.22
N GLY A 21 -2.40 -2.30 17.32
CA GLY A 21 -2.75 -1.19 18.20
C GLY A 21 -2.34 0.21 17.72
N SER A 22 -1.53 0.33 16.67
CA SER A 22 -1.12 1.63 16.12
C SER A 22 -2.14 2.21 15.15
N PHE A 23 -2.84 1.34 14.41
CA PHE A 23 -3.84 1.79 13.45
C PHE A 23 -5.22 1.91 14.09
N SER A 24 -5.88 3.04 13.84
CA SER A 24 -7.27 3.28 14.21
C SER A 24 -8.13 3.35 12.94
N ARG A 25 -9.43 3.05 13.05
CA ARG A 25 -10.34 3.19 11.91
C ARG A 25 -10.39 4.65 11.47
N LYS A 26 -10.26 4.89 10.16
CA LYS A 26 -10.31 6.23 9.59
C LYS A 26 -11.77 6.66 9.55
N VAL A 27 -12.14 7.58 10.46
CA VAL A 27 -13.49 8.11 10.58
C VAL A 27 -13.51 9.62 10.44
N ARG A 28 -14.63 10.15 9.96
CA ARG A 28 -14.92 11.58 9.94
C ARG A 28 -16.08 11.87 10.87
N VAL A 29 -15.94 12.87 11.73
CA VAL A 29 -17.07 13.42 12.48
C VAL A 29 -17.71 14.51 11.64
N VAL A 30 -18.99 14.36 11.35
CA VAL A 30 -19.79 15.33 10.59
C VAL A 30 -20.87 15.87 11.50
N SER A 31 -20.97 17.19 11.60
CA SER A 31 -22.04 17.84 12.35
C SER A 31 -23.18 18.23 11.42
N TRP A 32 -24.40 17.79 11.72
CA TRP A 32 -25.59 18.15 10.97
C TRP A 32 -26.75 18.40 11.93
N GLY A 33 -27.40 19.57 11.83
CA GLY A 33 -28.51 19.93 12.70
C GLY A 33 -28.16 20.12 14.19
N GLY A 34 -26.88 20.24 14.55
CA GLY A 34 -26.43 20.30 15.94
C GLY A 34 -26.12 18.93 16.57
N GLU A 35 -26.28 17.84 15.81
CA GLU A 35 -25.88 16.50 16.19
C GLU A 35 -24.58 16.10 15.48
N GLU A 36 -23.79 15.23 16.11
CA GLU A 36 -22.54 14.70 15.57
C GLU A 36 -22.72 13.25 15.11
N PHE A 37 -22.26 12.97 13.90
CA PHE A 37 -22.29 11.64 13.28
C PHE A 37 -20.87 11.19 12.96
N THR A 38 -20.54 9.94 13.27
CA THR A 38 -19.29 9.32 12.85
C THR A 38 -19.51 8.56 11.55
N GLU A 39 -18.75 8.92 10.52
CA GLU A 39 -18.76 8.28 9.21
C GLU A 39 -17.46 7.49 9.03
N ASP A 40 -17.56 6.21 8.67
CA ASP A 40 -16.41 5.37 8.32
C ASP A 40 -15.95 5.71 6.90
N LEU A 41 -14.66 6.03 6.74
CA LEU A 41 -14.06 6.39 5.46
C LEU A 41 -13.42 5.19 4.74
N GLY A 42 -13.61 3.96 5.23
CA GLY A 42 -13.23 2.73 4.52
C GLY A 42 -11.76 2.36 4.65
N GLY A 43 -11.15 2.62 5.81
CA GLY A 43 -9.72 2.35 5.98
C GLY A 43 -9.22 2.51 7.41
N TRP A 44 -7.90 2.62 7.54
CA TRP A 44 -7.21 2.83 8.81
C TRP A 44 -6.19 3.95 8.69
N THR A 45 -5.89 4.59 9.81
CA THR A 45 -4.89 5.63 9.94
C THR A 45 -3.96 5.35 11.11
N SER A 46 -2.67 5.58 10.94
CA SER A 46 -1.65 5.47 11.98
C SER A 46 -1.31 6.83 12.59
N PRO A 47 -0.70 6.88 13.79
CA PRO A 47 -0.32 8.15 14.43
C PRO A 47 0.81 8.85 13.67
N ALA A 48 1.54 8.10 12.83
CA ALA A 48 2.57 8.61 11.93
C ALA A 48 2.00 9.27 10.67
N GLY A 49 0.67 9.32 10.51
CA GLY A 49 0.02 9.94 9.35
C GLY A 49 0.07 9.09 8.08
N VAL A 50 0.20 7.76 8.22
CA VAL A 50 0.02 6.80 7.13
C VAL A 50 -1.40 6.25 7.16
N ASP A 51 -2.09 6.35 6.03
CA ASP A 51 -3.43 5.82 5.83
C ASP A 51 -3.41 4.59 4.93
N LEU A 52 -4.23 3.60 5.30
CA LEU A 52 -4.48 2.37 4.54
C LEU A 52 -5.95 2.38 4.12
N LEU A 53 -6.22 2.57 2.84
CA LEU A 53 -7.58 2.67 2.30
C LEU A 53 -7.94 1.40 1.54
N GLU A 54 -9.03 0.74 1.93
CA GLU A 54 -9.52 -0.46 1.25
C GLU A 54 -10.04 -0.09 -0.15
N ARG A 55 -9.65 -0.87 -1.16
CA ARG A 55 -10.06 -0.69 -2.56
C ARG A 55 -10.25 -2.04 -3.26
N GLU A 56 -10.82 -1.98 -4.45
CA GLU A 56 -10.81 -3.12 -5.38
C GLU A 56 -9.53 -3.09 -6.23
N PRO A 57 -8.88 -4.25 -6.46
CA PRO A 57 -7.67 -4.31 -7.28
C PRO A 57 -8.01 -4.00 -8.75
N PRO A 58 -7.28 -3.09 -9.41
CA PRO A 58 -7.47 -2.83 -10.83
C PRO A 58 -7.20 -4.07 -11.69
N ALA A 59 -7.96 -4.23 -12.78
CA ALA A 59 -7.86 -5.41 -13.64
C ALA A 59 -6.47 -5.60 -14.28
N HIS A 60 -5.71 -4.53 -14.52
CA HIS A 60 -4.36 -4.63 -15.07
C HIS A 60 -3.37 -5.19 -14.05
N ILE A 61 -3.46 -4.80 -12.77
CA ILE A 61 -2.67 -5.37 -11.67
C ILE A 61 -2.91 -6.87 -11.56
N VAL A 62 -4.17 -7.30 -11.57
CA VAL A 62 -4.54 -8.72 -11.49
C VAL A 62 -3.96 -9.51 -12.67
N ARG A 63 -3.93 -8.94 -13.87
CA ARG A 63 -3.36 -9.59 -15.07
C ARG A 63 -1.84 -9.65 -15.06
N SER A 64 -1.17 -8.77 -14.32
CA SER A 64 0.29 -8.73 -14.19
C SER A 64 0.82 -9.79 -13.21
N LEU A 65 -0.03 -10.33 -12.34
CA LEU A 65 0.36 -11.41 -11.43
C LEU A 65 0.57 -12.73 -12.17
N PRO A 66 1.47 -13.60 -11.69
CA PRO A 66 1.59 -14.97 -12.19
C PRO A 66 0.25 -15.70 -12.14
N ALA A 67 -0.03 -16.54 -13.15
CA ALA A 67 -1.32 -17.24 -13.27
C ALA A 67 -1.63 -18.19 -12.11
N ASP A 68 -0.61 -18.64 -11.37
CA ASP A 68 -0.71 -19.50 -10.20
C ASP A 68 -0.78 -18.72 -8.87
N PHE A 69 -0.71 -17.40 -8.90
CA PHE A 69 -0.71 -16.57 -7.71
C PHE A 69 -2.13 -16.37 -7.18
N VAL A 70 -2.36 -16.78 -5.93
CA VAL A 70 -3.70 -16.77 -5.30
C VAL A 70 -3.82 -15.61 -4.33
N THR A 71 -4.77 -14.71 -4.59
CA THR A 71 -5.08 -13.54 -3.76
C THR A 71 -6.52 -13.53 -3.25
N ALA A 72 -7.22 -14.67 -3.35
CA ALA A 72 -8.59 -14.78 -2.88
C ALA A 72 -8.70 -14.44 -1.38
N GLY A 73 -9.58 -13.51 -1.04
CA GLY A 73 -9.79 -13.06 0.35
C GLY A 73 -8.76 -12.05 0.88
N TRP A 74 -7.77 -11.67 0.07
CA TRP A 74 -6.79 -10.66 0.46
C TRP A 74 -7.36 -9.24 0.34
N LYS A 75 -6.92 -8.36 1.22
CA LYS A 75 -7.27 -6.93 1.24
C LYS A 75 -6.33 -6.13 0.34
N TYR A 76 -6.90 -5.47 -0.65
CA TYR A 76 -6.19 -4.54 -1.50
C TYR A 76 -6.27 -3.13 -0.91
N LEU A 77 -5.12 -2.55 -0.61
CA LEU A 77 -5.02 -1.29 0.11
C LEU A 77 -4.22 -0.27 -0.69
N ARG A 78 -4.76 0.93 -0.82
CA ARG A 78 -3.97 2.09 -1.20
C ARG A 78 -3.30 2.68 0.04
N VAL A 79 -2.02 3.01 -0.09
CA VAL A 79 -1.23 3.60 0.98
C VAL A 79 -1.06 5.09 0.71
N GLU A 80 -1.54 5.93 1.64
CA GLU A 80 -1.35 7.37 1.58
C GLU A 80 -0.43 7.79 2.74
N ALA A 81 0.61 8.56 2.45
CA ALA A 81 1.58 9.00 3.44
C ALA A 81 2.23 10.31 3.00
N ALA A 82 2.30 11.26 3.94
CA ALA A 82 2.88 12.57 3.67
C ALA A 82 4.40 12.51 3.41
N GLU A 83 5.09 11.59 4.08
CA GLU A 83 6.54 11.48 4.06
C GLU A 83 6.99 10.03 3.84
N TRP A 84 8.08 9.86 3.09
CA TRP A 84 8.69 8.55 2.83
C TRP A 84 9.11 7.83 4.12
N ASP A 85 9.70 8.55 5.07
CA ASP A 85 10.23 7.94 6.30
C ASP A 85 9.14 7.24 7.13
N ALA A 86 7.92 7.80 7.14
CA ALA A 86 6.77 7.20 7.83
C ALA A 86 6.36 5.88 7.15
N LEU A 87 6.38 5.86 5.82
CA LEU A 87 6.10 4.67 5.03
C LEU A 87 7.19 3.60 5.18
N GLU A 88 8.45 3.99 5.06
CA GLU A 88 9.62 3.09 5.17
C GLU A 88 9.66 2.39 6.53
N SER A 89 9.28 3.10 7.60
CA SER A 89 9.16 2.51 8.93
C SER A 89 7.94 1.59 9.08
N MET A 90 6.84 1.82 8.35
CA MET A 90 5.59 1.08 8.48
C MET A 90 5.58 -0.22 7.68
N LEU A 91 6.09 -0.18 6.43
CA LEU A 91 6.05 -1.33 5.52
C LEU A 91 6.63 -2.62 6.10
N PRO A 92 7.78 -2.62 6.81
CA PRO A 92 8.29 -3.84 7.45
C PRO A 92 7.29 -4.46 8.42
N GLU A 93 6.61 -3.66 9.24
CA GLU A 93 5.64 -4.15 10.22
C GLU A 93 4.38 -4.71 9.54
N GLN A 94 4.03 -4.18 8.37
CA GLN A 94 2.88 -4.64 7.61
C GLN A 94 3.19 -5.90 6.76
N LEU A 95 4.43 -6.05 6.28
CA LEU A 95 4.84 -7.12 5.37
C LEU A 95 5.52 -8.31 6.07
N LYS A 96 6.30 -8.09 7.14
CA LYS A 96 7.03 -9.17 7.85
C LYS A 96 6.13 -10.22 8.52
N PRO A 97 5.01 -9.86 9.18
CA PRO A 97 4.27 -10.84 9.99
C PRO A 97 3.34 -11.78 9.20
N GLY A 98 3.09 -11.52 7.89
CA GLY A 98 1.86 -11.97 7.23
C GLY A 98 1.98 -13.03 6.13
N GLY A 99 3.15 -13.58 5.85
CA GLY A 99 3.32 -14.51 4.73
C GLY A 99 3.37 -13.78 3.38
N PRO A 100 2.82 -14.34 2.29
CA PRO A 100 2.95 -13.76 0.96
C PRO A 100 2.21 -12.43 0.86
N TRP A 101 2.73 -11.54 0.03
CA TRP A 101 2.23 -10.18 -0.17
C TRP A 101 2.50 -9.71 -1.60
N VAL A 102 1.80 -8.67 -2.03
CA VAL A 102 2.10 -7.93 -3.26
C VAL A 102 2.24 -6.45 -2.92
N VAL A 103 3.28 -5.81 -3.44
CA VAL A 103 3.49 -4.36 -3.38
C VAL A 103 3.51 -3.83 -4.81
N ILE A 104 2.71 -2.82 -5.06
CA ILE A 104 2.59 -2.15 -6.36
C ILE A 104 3.03 -0.72 -6.20
N PHE A 105 3.98 -0.28 -7.01
CA PHE A 105 4.38 1.10 -7.12
C PHE A 105 4.26 1.59 -8.56
N GLU A 106 3.30 2.46 -8.84
CA GLU A 106 3.02 3.00 -10.18
C GLU A 106 3.01 4.53 -10.15
N PRO A 107 4.17 5.18 -10.33
CA PRO A 107 4.27 6.65 -10.33
C PRO A 107 3.45 7.33 -11.45
N HIS A 108 2.97 6.54 -12.42
CA HIS A 108 2.23 6.99 -13.60
C HIS A 108 0.86 6.32 -13.79
N CYS A 109 0.30 5.66 -12.77
CA CYS A 109 -1.06 5.06 -12.69
C CYS A 109 -1.53 4.13 -13.84
N ASP A 110 -0.73 3.89 -14.87
CA ASP A 110 -1.11 3.11 -16.04
C ASP A 110 0.05 2.33 -16.68
N GLN A 111 1.24 2.32 -16.05
CA GLN A 111 2.42 1.60 -16.55
C GLN A 111 3.17 0.89 -15.42
N LEU A 112 3.25 -0.44 -15.54
CA LEU A 112 4.21 -1.29 -14.84
C LEU A 112 5.35 -1.61 -15.79
N ASP A 113 6.56 -1.18 -15.44
CA ASP A 113 7.76 -1.48 -16.20
C ASP A 113 8.36 -2.83 -15.79
N MET A 114 8.11 -3.25 -14.54
CA MET A 114 8.76 -4.40 -13.94
C MET A 114 7.82 -5.21 -13.06
N VAL A 115 7.86 -6.54 -13.20
CA VAL A 115 7.17 -7.49 -12.31
C VAL A 115 8.21 -8.45 -11.76
N VAL A 116 8.35 -8.53 -10.43
CA VAL A 116 9.42 -9.31 -9.79
C VAL A 116 8.94 -10.08 -8.57
N GLU A 117 9.51 -11.27 -8.40
CA GLU A 117 9.51 -11.95 -7.11
C GLU A 117 10.63 -11.34 -6.25
N ALA A 118 10.30 -10.86 -5.06
CA ALA A 118 11.24 -10.09 -4.23
C ALA A 118 10.99 -10.33 -2.74
N ASP A 119 12.06 -10.27 -1.95
CA ASP A 119 11.96 -10.18 -0.51
C ASP A 119 11.70 -8.73 -0.05
N LEU A 120 11.50 -8.55 1.25
CA LEU A 120 11.22 -7.24 1.84
C LEU A 120 12.34 -6.23 1.60
N GLU A 121 13.61 -6.65 1.71
CA GLU A 121 14.76 -5.75 1.56
C GLU A 121 14.81 -5.21 0.13
N GLN A 122 14.62 -6.10 -0.86
CA GLN A 122 14.59 -5.74 -2.26
C GLN A 122 13.43 -4.79 -2.58
N VAL A 123 12.24 -5.00 -1.99
CA VAL A 123 11.10 -4.08 -2.20
C VAL A 123 11.35 -2.70 -1.61
N LEU A 124 11.85 -2.62 -0.39
CA LEU A 124 12.17 -1.32 0.24
C LEU A 124 13.22 -0.56 -0.58
N ARG A 125 14.22 -1.28 -1.12
CA ARG A 125 15.21 -0.69 -2.02
C ARG A 125 14.57 -0.14 -3.30
N LEU A 126 13.73 -0.92 -3.98
CA LEU A 126 13.07 -0.51 -5.23
C LEU A 126 12.13 0.68 -5.01
N LEU A 127 11.35 0.68 -3.91
CA LEU A 127 10.52 1.82 -3.52
C LEU A 127 11.38 3.07 -3.26
N GLY A 128 12.46 2.93 -2.48
CA GLY A 128 13.36 4.05 -2.17
C GLY A 128 13.97 4.66 -3.44
N GLN A 129 14.42 3.82 -4.37
CA GLN A 129 14.93 4.27 -5.68
C GLN A 129 13.85 5.02 -6.49
N GLY A 130 12.63 4.46 -6.56
CA GLY A 130 11.51 5.06 -7.28
C GLY A 130 11.07 6.40 -6.70
N VAL A 131 10.97 6.50 -5.37
CA VAL A 131 10.59 7.73 -4.66
C VAL A 131 11.66 8.81 -4.79
N ARG A 132 12.96 8.47 -4.69
CA ARG A 132 14.07 9.43 -4.80
C ARG A 132 14.42 9.80 -6.24
N ARG A 133 13.86 9.09 -7.24
CA ARG A 133 14.13 9.28 -8.69
C ARG A 133 15.62 9.15 -9.03
N GLU A 134 16.34 8.32 -8.29
CA GLU A 134 17.79 8.15 -8.42
C GLU A 134 18.17 7.43 -9.73
N GLU A 135 17.26 6.61 -10.24
CA GLU A 135 17.30 5.95 -11.54
C GLU A 135 15.89 6.14 -12.14
N SER A 136 15.74 6.27 -13.47
CA SER A 136 14.46 6.58 -14.15
C SER A 136 13.26 6.01 -13.41
N ALA A 137 12.32 6.83 -12.93
CA ALA A 137 11.26 6.38 -12.03
C ALA A 137 10.50 5.18 -12.64
N LEU A 138 10.80 3.97 -12.16
CA LEU A 138 10.20 2.74 -12.66
C LEU A 138 8.90 2.45 -11.90
N GLY A 139 7.84 2.16 -12.65
CA GLY A 139 6.69 1.47 -12.09
C GLY A 139 7.01 -0.01 -11.90
N PHE A 140 6.70 -0.59 -10.75
CA PHE A 140 6.93 -2.01 -10.50
C PHE A 140 5.82 -2.68 -9.69
N LEU A 141 5.70 -3.99 -9.88
CA LEU A 141 4.92 -4.90 -9.05
C LEU A 141 5.89 -5.93 -8.46
N ALA A 142 5.98 -5.95 -7.14
CA ALA A 142 6.77 -6.94 -6.41
C ALA A 142 5.85 -7.87 -5.64
N TYR A 143 6.14 -9.16 -5.64
CA TYR A 143 5.40 -10.14 -4.87
C TYR A 143 6.33 -11.10 -4.14
N CYS A 144 5.86 -11.58 -2.99
CA CYS A 144 6.50 -12.66 -2.25
C CYS A 144 5.73 -13.95 -2.48
N ARG A 145 6.40 -14.99 -2.98
CA ARG A 145 5.84 -16.34 -2.98
C ARG A 145 6.08 -17.01 -1.64
N PRO A 146 5.11 -17.77 -1.11
CA PRO A 146 5.39 -18.61 0.05
C PRO A 146 6.48 -19.63 -0.31
N ALA A 147 7.40 -19.88 0.62
CA ALA A 147 8.38 -20.94 0.47
C ALA A 147 7.62 -22.28 0.32
N VAL A 148 7.90 -22.99 -0.78
CA VAL A 148 7.36 -24.33 -1.07
C VAL A 148 7.94 -25.36 -0.11
#